data_AF-A0A2D0J1U5-F1
#
_entry.id   AF-A0A2D0J1U5-F1
#
_cell.length_a   1.000
_cell.length_b   1.000
_cell.length_c   1.000
_cell.angle_alpha   90.00
_cell.angle_beta   90.00
_cell.angle_gamma   90.00
#
_symmetry.space_group_name_H-M   'P 1'
#
loop_
_entity.id
_entity.type
_entity.pdbx_description
1 polymer ?
#
loop_
_entity_poly.entity_id
_entity_poly.type
_entity_poly.pdbx_seq_one_letter_code
_entity_poly.pdbx_strand_id
1 'polypeptide(L)'
;MRKKQKTLFLYAFILVVGCSSKNNIKDLTKLSNDELCIYMGENNKDGPLSLKIIDEIKSRENISSERCYMLEHKAIEGNVDGVSIEPYATPEIMESVYDKNKGRYIIKNTGPTVGAKIKF
;
A
#
# COMPACT_ATOMS: atom_id res chain seq x y z
N MET A 1 41.40 32.71 -47.07
CA MET A 1 41.55 31.39 -46.43
C MET A 1 40.84 31.39 -45.06
N ARG A 2 39.64 30.81 -44.94
CA ARG A 2 38.93 30.66 -43.65
C ARG A 2 39.06 29.20 -43.19
N LYS A 3 40.01 28.93 -42.30
CA LYS A 3 40.29 27.58 -41.77
C LYS A 3 39.36 27.26 -40.60
N LYS A 4 38.42 26.34 -40.86
CA LYS A 4 37.94 25.24 -40.00
C LYS A 4 38.09 25.45 -38.48
N GLN A 5 37.09 26.07 -37.85
CA GLN A 5 36.95 26.12 -36.40
C GLN A 5 35.50 25.79 -36.02
N LYS A 6 34.98 24.64 -36.47
CA LYS A 6 33.57 24.25 -36.23
C LYS A 6 33.35 22.78 -35.84
N THR A 7 34.39 22.05 -35.45
CA THR A 7 34.25 20.61 -35.16
C THR A 7 34.90 20.20 -33.84
N LEU A 8 34.81 21.05 -32.82
CA LEU A 8 35.22 20.68 -31.46
C LEU A 8 34.22 21.18 -30.40
N PHE A 9 32.93 21.23 -30.74
CA PHE A 9 31.86 21.65 -29.83
C PHE A 9 30.72 20.64 -29.80
N LEU A 10 31.04 19.35 -29.98
CA LEU A 10 30.05 18.27 -30.03
C LEU A 10 30.26 17.18 -28.97
N TYR A 11 31.11 17.44 -27.96
CA TYR A 11 31.46 16.47 -26.91
C TYR A 11 31.15 16.95 -25.48
N ALA A 12 30.53 18.12 -25.28
CA ALA A 12 30.56 18.81 -23.98
C ALA A 12 29.22 18.92 -23.24
N PHE A 13 28.22 18.07 -23.48
CA PHE A 13 26.95 18.12 -22.72
C PHE A 13 26.33 16.74 -22.45
N ILE A 14 27.13 15.77 -22.03
CA ILE A 14 26.63 14.62 -21.25
C ILE A 14 27.10 14.81 -19.81
N LEU A 15 26.69 15.91 -19.19
CA LEU A 15 26.62 15.96 -17.73
C LEU A 15 25.26 15.35 -17.37
N VAL A 16 25.26 14.04 -17.22
CA VAL A 16 24.23 13.33 -16.47
C VAL A 16 24.32 13.89 -15.06
N VAL A 17 23.54 14.94 -14.78
CA VAL A 17 23.20 15.33 -13.42
C VAL A 17 22.42 14.15 -12.85
N GLY A 18 23.17 13.23 -12.25
CA GLY A 18 22.63 12.26 -11.32
C GLY A 18 21.98 13.06 -10.20
N CYS A 19 20.67 13.24 -10.31
CA CYS A 19 19.87 13.89 -9.28
C CYS A 19 19.79 12.90 -8.11
N SER A 20 20.85 12.84 -7.30
CA SER A 20 20.79 12.21 -5.98
C SER A 20 20.03 13.18 -5.08
N SER A 21 18.70 13.13 -5.19
CA SER A 21 17.83 13.80 -4.25
C SER A 21 18.14 13.21 -2.89
N LYS A 22 18.80 13.98 -2.01
CA LYS A 22 18.85 13.70 -0.58
C LYS A 22 17.43 13.86 -0.06
N ASN A 23 16.63 12.80 -0.22
CA ASN A 23 15.32 12.74 0.41
C ASN A 23 15.54 12.78 1.92
N ASN A 24 14.84 13.67 2.61
CA ASN A 24 14.75 13.65 4.07
C ASN A 24 14.06 12.34 4.46
N ILE A 25 14.85 11.29 4.67
CA ILE A 25 14.35 9.99 5.09
C ILE A 25 13.76 10.20 6.49
N LYS A 26 12.44 10.07 6.61
CA LYS A 26 11.79 9.99 7.93
C LYS A 26 12.41 8.81 8.67
N ASP A 27 12.66 8.98 9.96
CA ASP A 27 13.12 7.90 10.82
C ASP A 27 12.02 6.83 10.89
N LEU A 28 12.19 5.76 10.11
CA LEU A 28 11.17 4.72 9.89
C LEU A 28 10.74 4.06 11.20
N THR A 29 11.66 3.96 12.16
CA THR A 29 11.43 3.37 13.49
C THR A 29 10.40 4.13 14.31
N LYS A 30 10.20 5.43 14.03
CA LYS A 30 9.24 6.28 14.73
C LYS A 30 7.84 6.25 14.11
N LEU A 31 7.69 5.74 12.90
CA LEU A 31 6.39 5.60 12.26
C LEU A 31 5.63 4.46 12.92
N SER A 32 4.33 4.67 13.18
CA SER A 32 3.42 3.59 13.50
C SER A 32 3.29 2.60 12.33
N ASN A 33 2.72 1.42 12.59
CA ASN A 33 2.57 0.39 11.56
C ASN A 33 1.75 0.88 10.35
N ASP A 34 0.68 1.61 10.60
CA ASP A 34 -0.16 2.16 9.54
C ASP A 34 0.57 3.26 8.76
N GLU A 35 1.27 4.17 9.45
CA GLU A 35 2.06 5.22 8.81
C GLU A 35 3.20 4.64 7.96
N LEU A 36 3.81 3.53 8.38
CA LEU A 36 4.86 2.86 7.64
C LEU A 36 4.33 2.27 6.32
N CYS A 37 3.15 1.64 6.36
CA CYS A 37 2.46 1.11 5.18
C CYS A 37 1.99 2.22 4.22
N ILE A 38 1.49 3.34 4.76
CA ILE A 38 1.13 4.53 3.96
C ILE A 38 2.39 5.12 3.33
N TYR A 39 3.47 5.29 4.10
CA TYR A 39 4.73 5.84 3.64
C TYR A 39 5.37 4.98 2.54
N MET A 40 5.18 3.66 2.58
CA MET A 40 5.56 2.75 1.49
C MET A 40 4.82 3.11 0.19
N GLY A 41 3.50 3.32 0.26
CA GLY A 41 2.69 3.66 -0.92
C GLY A 41 3.02 5.05 -1.47
N GLU A 42 3.22 6.05 -0.62
CA GLU A 42 3.63 7.41 -1.02
C GLU A 42 4.98 7.43 -1.75
N ASN A 43 5.89 6.52 -1.39
CA ASN A 43 7.24 6.45 -1.92
C ASN A 43 7.46 5.26 -2.86
N ASN A 44 6.40 4.68 -3.41
CA ASN A 44 6.46 3.46 -4.22
C ASN A 44 7.36 3.55 -5.49
N LYS A 45 7.71 4.76 -5.92
CA LYS A 45 8.62 5.04 -7.05
C LYS A 45 10.10 5.13 -6.64
N ASP A 46 10.41 5.23 -5.35
CA ASP A 46 11.78 5.27 -4.83
C ASP A 46 12.21 3.86 -4.40
N GLY A 47 12.72 3.08 -5.35
CA GLY A 47 13.10 1.67 -5.13
C GLY A 47 14.02 1.46 -3.92
N PRO A 48 15.14 2.20 -3.78
CA PRO A 48 16.02 2.11 -2.61
C PRO A 48 15.33 2.43 -1.27
N LEU A 49 14.41 3.39 -1.24
CA LEU A 49 13.65 3.72 -0.03
C LEU A 49 12.59 2.64 0.27
N SER A 50 11.88 2.14 -0.74
CA SER A 50 10.90 1.06 -0.59
C SER A 50 11.53 -0.19 0.01
N LEU A 51 12.76 -0.55 -0.36
CA LEU A 51 13.47 -1.67 0.25
C LEU A 51 13.72 -1.46 1.74
N LYS A 52 14.13 -0.25 2.15
CA LYS A 52 14.32 0.07 3.58
C LYS A 52 13.01 0.02 4.36
N ILE A 53 11.91 0.48 3.76
CA ILE A 53 10.59 0.42 4.39
C ILE A 53 10.12 -1.04 4.53
N ILE A 54 10.31 -1.87 3.50
CA ILE A 54 9.99 -3.31 3.55
C ILE A 54 10.80 -4.03 4.65
N ASP A 55 12.10 -3.70 4.78
CA ASP A 55 12.93 -4.30 5.84
C ASP A 55 12.45 -3.91 7.23
N GLU A 56 12.01 -2.67 7.43
CA GLU A 56 11.38 -2.21 8.68
C GLU A 56 10.00 -2.85 8.91
N ILE A 57 9.20 -3.07 7.86
CA ILE A 57 7.92 -3.78 7.99
C ILE A 57 8.16 -5.24 8.43
N LYS A 58 9.15 -5.91 7.83
CA LYS A 58 9.51 -7.29 8.15
C LYS A 58 10.13 -7.46 9.53
N SER A 59 10.79 -6.43 10.06
CA SER A 59 11.38 -6.46 11.40
C SER A 59 10.31 -6.39 12.51
N ARG A 60 9.08 -5.99 12.18
CA ARG A 60 7.97 -5.83 13.12
C ARG A 60 7.05 -7.04 13.12
N GLU A 61 6.83 -7.62 14.30
CA GLU A 61 6.02 -8.82 14.44
C GLU A 61 4.50 -8.57 14.31
N ASN A 62 4.04 -7.32 14.44
CA ASN A 62 2.61 -6.99 14.58
C ASN A 62 2.04 -6.15 13.43
N ILE A 63 2.48 -6.43 12.20
CA ILE A 63 1.93 -5.81 10.98
C ILE A 63 1.12 -6.85 10.21
N SER A 64 -0.19 -6.61 10.03
CA SER A 64 -1.02 -7.41 9.13
C SER A 64 -0.67 -7.06 7.68
N SER A 65 -0.27 -8.08 6.93
CA SER A 65 0.04 -8.00 5.50
C SER A 65 -1.13 -7.45 4.69
N GLU A 66 -2.35 -7.90 5.01
CA GLU A 66 -3.59 -7.49 4.34
C GLU A 66 -3.89 -6.02 4.60
N ARG A 67 -3.78 -5.58 5.86
CA ARG A 67 -3.99 -4.18 6.24
C ARG A 67 -2.94 -3.28 5.55
N CYS A 68 -1.70 -3.72 5.52
CA CYS A 68 -0.60 -2.98 4.92
C CYS A 68 -0.79 -2.80 3.40
N TYR A 69 -1.15 -3.88 2.70
CA TYR A 69 -1.46 -3.86 1.27
C TYR A 69 -2.57 -2.86 0.93
N MET A 70 -3.65 -2.84 1.72
CA MET A 70 -4.74 -1.89 1.53
C MET A 70 -4.29 -0.43 1.72
N LEU A 71 -3.55 -0.14 2.78
CA LEU A 71 -3.05 1.21 3.07
C LEU A 71 -2.05 1.69 2.00
N GLU A 72 -1.15 0.82 1.58
CA GLU A 72 -0.19 1.09 0.51
C GLU A 72 -0.91 1.44 -0.80
N HIS A 73 -1.81 0.57 -1.26
CA HIS A 73 -2.54 0.76 -2.52
C HIS A 73 -3.32 2.08 -2.53
N LYS A 74 -3.93 2.42 -1.40
CA LYS A 74 -4.69 3.66 -1.24
C LYS A 74 -3.79 4.90 -1.27
N ALA A 75 -2.61 4.83 -0.66
CA ALA A 75 -1.62 5.90 -0.73
C ALA A 75 -1.09 6.11 -2.16
N ILE A 76 -0.95 5.02 -2.93
CA ILE A 76 -0.59 5.09 -4.36
C ILE A 76 -1.69 5.80 -5.18
N GLU A 77 -2.96 5.54 -4.87
CA GLU A 77 -4.11 6.19 -5.51
C GLU A 77 -4.29 7.67 -5.08
N GLY A 78 -3.51 8.16 -4.11
CA GLY A 78 -3.56 9.54 -3.63
C GLY A 78 -4.78 9.88 -2.76
N ASN A 79 -5.42 8.86 -2.17
CA ASN A 79 -6.72 8.98 -1.52
C ASN A 79 -6.63 8.63 -0.03
N VAL A 80 -5.61 9.08 0.70
CA VAL A 80 -5.36 8.60 2.08
C VAL A 80 -6.43 9.06 3.08
N ASP A 81 -7.04 10.22 2.85
CA ASP A 81 -8.09 10.76 3.73
C ASP A 81 -9.41 9.96 3.62
N GLY A 82 -10.06 9.69 4.76
CA GLY A 82 -11.47 9.24 4.82
C GLY A 82 -11.78 7.75 4.92
N VAL A 83 -10.80 6.83 4.97
CA VAL A 83 -11.12 5.39 5.13
C VAL A 83 -10.92 4.88 6.55
N SER A 84 -12.03 4.43 7.14
CA SER A 84 -12.04 3.63 8.35
C SER A 84 -12.15 2.15 7.97
N ILE A 85 -11.14 1.35 8.35
CA ILE A 85 -11.16 -0.12 8.23
C ILE A 85 -11.47 -0.65 9.63
N GLU A 86 -12.73 -1.04 9.82
CA GLU A 86 -13.17 -1.68 11.05
C GLU A 86 -13.17 -3.20 10.85
N PRO A 87 -12.35 -3.97 11.59
CA PRO A 87 -12.49 -5.42 11.59
C PRO A 87 -13.87 -5.77 12.16
N TYR A 88 -14.57 -6.71 11.53
CA TYR A 88 -15.81 -7.24 12.07
C TYR A 88 -15.79 -8.76 12.10
N ALA A 89 -16.45 -9.29 13.12
CA ALA A 89 -16.75 -10.71 13.27
C ALA A 89 -18.25 -10.83 13.56
N THR A 90 -18.96 -11.56 12.71
CA THR A 90 -20.36 -11.93 12.96
C THR A 90 -20.39 -13.32 13.59
N PRO A 91 -21.07 -13.48 14.74
CA PRO A 91 -21.18 -14.77 15.41
C PRO A 91 -22.01 -15.75 14.57
N GLU A 92 -21.79 -17.03 14.82
CA GLU A 92 -22.60 -18.10 14.23
C GLU A 92 -24.06 -17.95 14.68
N ILE A 93 -24.97 -17.90 13.71
CA ILE A 93 -26.41 -17.80 13.96
C ILE A 93 -27.16 -18.89 13.19
N MET A 94 -28.03 -19.58 13.91
CA MET A 94 -28.98 -20.53 13.35
C MET A 94 -30.24 -19.79 12.92
N GLU A 95 -30.48 -19.71 11.62
CA GLU A 95 -31.63 -19.01 11.07
C GLU A 95 -32.62 -20.00 10.44
N SER A 96 -33.92 -19.78 10.66
CA SER A 96 -34.98 -20.52 9.98
C SER A 96 -35.26 -19.86 8.63
N VAL A 97 -34.84 -20.52 7.55
CA VAL A 97 -34.97 -20.00 6.18
C VAL A 97 -35.95 -20.89 5.40
N TYR A 98 -36.92 -20.28 4.71
CA TYR A 98 -37.84 -21.04 3.86
C TYR A 98 -37.14 -21.53 2.59
N ASP A 99 -37.00 -22.84 2.46
CA ASP A 99 -36.42 -23.50 1.27
C ASP A 99 -37.55 -23.78 0.26
N LYS A 100 -37.59 -22.98 -0.80
CA LYS A 100 -38.58 -23.12 -1.89
C LYS A 100 -38.51 -24.47 -2.61
N ASN A 101 -37.34 -25.10 -2.67
CA ASN A 101 -37.18 -26.40 -3.35
C ASN A 101 -37.72 -27.55 -2.49
N LYS A 102 -37.65 -27.41 -1.17
CA LYS A 102 -38.17 -28.40 -0.21
C LYS A 102 -39.57 -28.09 0.30
N GLY A 103 -40.12 -26.92 -0.04
CA GLY A 103 -41.45 -26.48 0.40
C GLY A 103 -41.59 -26.34 1.92
N ARG A 104 -40.48 -26.12 2.65
CA ARG A 104 -40.47 -26.06 4.12
C ARG A 104 -39.39 -25.15 4.66
N TYR A 105 -39.56 -24.71 5.90
CA TYR A 105 -38.50 -24.04 6.66
C TYR A 105 -37.37 -25.03 7.00
N ILE A 106 -36.14 -24.63 6.75
CA ILE A 106 -34.93 -25.34 7.15
C ILE A 106 -34.11 -24.45 8.08
N ILE A 107 -33.38 -25.08 9.00
CA ILE A 107 -32.38 -24.35 9.79
C ILE A 107 -31.11 -24.26 8.95
N LYS A 108 -30.71 -23.03 8.63
CA LYS A 108 -29.46 -22.72 7.95
C LYS A 108 -28.45 -22.26 9.00
N ASN A 109 -27.30 -22.91 9.02
CA ASN A 109 -26.17 -22.46 9.80
C ASN A 109 -25.39 -21.43 8.98
N THR A 110 -25.42 -20.18 9.44
CA THR A 110 -24.58 -19.11 8.91
C THR A 110 -23.35 -19.06 9.80
N GLY A 111 -22.30 -19.74 9.35
CA GLY A 111 -21.06 -19.86 10.09
C GLY A 111 -20.40 -18.51 10.40
N PRO A 112 -19.41 -18.49 11.31
CA PRO A 112 -18.71 -17.27 11.68
C PRO A 112 -18.14 -16.61 10.43
N THR A 113 -18.48 -15.35 10.24
CA THR A 113 -17.99 -14.56 9.12
C THR A 113 -17.04 -13.50 9.67
N VAL A 114 -15.80 -13.53 9.19
CA VAL A 114 -14.77 -12.56 9.54
C VAL A 114 -14.43 -11.74 8.31
N GLY A 115 -14.23 -10.44 8.49
CA GLY A 115 -13.88 -9.57 7.38
C GLY A 115 -13.52 -8.16 7.81
N ALA A 116 -13.27 -7.34 6.80
CA ALA A 116 -13.02 -5.92 6.97
C ALA A 116 -14.21 -5.13 6.42
N LYS A 117 -14.75 -4.19 7.20
CA LYS A 117 -15.75 -3.24 6.72
C LYS A 117 -15.02 -1.98 6.29
N ILE A 118 -15.08 -1.69 5.00
CA ILE A 118 -14.48 -0.50 4.41
C ILE A 118 -15.56 0.57 4.34
N LYS A 119 -15.37 1.67 5.08
CA LYS A 119 -16.20 2.88 4.97
C LYS A 119 -15.41 3.93 4.19
N PHE A 120 -16.07 4.59 3.24
CA PHE A 120 -15.56 5.69 2.43
C PHE A 120 -16.24 6.99 2.83
#